data_AF-A0A1W1H6T3-F1
#
_entry.id   AF-A0A1W1H6T3-F1
#
_cell.length_a   1.000
_cell.length_b   1.000
_cell.length_c   1.000
_cell.angle_alpha   90.00
_cell.angle_beta   90.00
_cell.angle_gamma   90.00
#
_symmetry.space_group_name_H-M   'P 1'
#
loop_
_entity.id
_entity.type
_entity.pdbx_description
1 polymer ?
#
loop_
_entity_poly.entity_id
_entity_poly.type
_entity_poly.pdbx_seq_one_letter_code
_entity_poly.pdbx_strand_id
1 'polypeptide(L)'
;MNETNILNTVIKECFWDYDYTTKDIENIIYGNQKDEKLYLLKKIILNSSDFFRVAKRLFKENDLKELLEKIPYGCFKHEFQNTRVAALRNHYLGETNAPERLRWTL
;
A
#
# COMPACT_ATOMS: atom_id res chain seq x y z
N MET A 1 0.55 -5.72 17.43
CA MET A 1 -0.16 -4.47 17.09
C MET A 1 -1.57 -4.88 16.69
N ASN A 2 -2.56 -4.43 17.45
CA ASN A 2 -3.99 -4.61 17.17
C ASN A 2 -4.41 -3.70 16.00
N GLU A 3 -5.56 -4.01 15.39
CA GLU A 3 -6.06 -3.35 14.17
C GLU A 3 -6.27 -1.84 14.36
N THR A 4 -6.84 -1.44 15.50
CA THR A 4 -7.00 -0.03 15.88
C THR A 4 -5.68 0.75 15.85
N ASN A 5 -4.57 0.14 16.30
CA ASN A 5 -3.27 0.82 16.27
C ASN A 5 -2.75 0.99 14.84
N ILE A 6 -3.05 0.07 13.92
CA ILE A 6 -2.67 0.21 12.51
C ILE A 6 -3.45 1.36 11.87
N LEU A 7 -4.76 1.46 12.10
CA LEU A 7 -5.59 2.52 11.53
C LEU A 7 -5.14 3.91 12.00
N ASN A 8 -4.85 4.05 13.30
CA ASN A 8 -4.29 5.29 13.84
C ASN A 8 -2.93 5.65 13.22
N THR A 9 -2.05 4.66 13.01
CA THR A 9 -0.77 4.87 12.30
C THR A 9 -1.01 5.32 10.86
N VAL A 10 -1.97 4.73 10.15
CA VAL A 10 -2.30 5.15 8.78
C VAL A 10 -2.79 6.58 8.74
N ILE A 11 -3.66 7.01 9.67
CA ILE A 11 -4.10 8.40 9.74
C ILE A 11 -2.90 9.32 9.98
N LYS A 12 -2.10 9.01 11.00
CA LYS A 12 -0.93 9.82 11.39
C LYS A 12 0.12 9.94 10.28
N GLU A 13 0.41 8.86 9.56
CA GLU A 13 1.49 8.84 8.57
C GLU A 13 0.99 9.21 7.17
N CYS A 14 -0.18 8.69 6.76
CA CYS A 14 -0.63 8.76 5.37
C CYS A 14 -1.61 9.90 5.10
N PHE A 15 -2.31 10.38 6.14
CA PHE A 15 -3.37 11.38 6.07
C PHE A 15 -3.17 12.54 7.06
N TRP A 16 -1.91 12.87 7.37
CA TRP A 16 -1.55 13.95 8.30
C TRP A 16 -2.12 15.32 7.93
N ASP A 17 -2.48 15.50 6.65
CA ASP A 17 -3.02 16.71 6.04
C ASP A 17 -4.54 16.65 5.78
N TYR A 18 -5.23 15.58 6.19
CA TYR A 18 -6.67 15.40 5.97
C TYR A 18 -7.42 15.10 7.27
N ASP A 19 -8.71 15.42 7.29
CA ASP A 19 -9.62 15.09 8.40
C ASP A 19 -10.22 13.69 8.21
N TYR A 20 -9.39 12.65 8.33
CA TYR A 20 -9.82 11.25 8.30
C TYR A 20 -9.90 10.66 9.70
N THR A 21 -10.98 9.92 9.96
CA THR A 21 -11.13 9.09 11.15
C THR A 21 -10.80 7.62 10.86
N THR A 22 -10.63 6.80 11.90
CA THR A 22 -10.42 5.35 11.72
C THR A 22 -11.62 4.70 11.01
N LYS A 23 -12.82 5.21 11.27
CA LYS A 23 -14.06 4.72 10.66
C LYS A 23 -14.12 5.00 9.15
N ASP A 24 -13.58 6.13 8.71
CA ASP A 24 -13.50 6.44 7.27
C ASP A 24 -12.56 5.46 6.56
N ILE A 25 -11.42 5.14 7.18
CA ILE A 25 -10.49 4.14 6.65
C ILE A 25 -11.12 2.74 6.64
N GLU A 26 -11.83 2.34 7.70
CA GLU A 26 -12.59 1.10 7.74
C GLU A 26 -13.63 1.02 6.62
N ASN A 27 -14.38 2.10 6.40
CA ASN A 27 -15.38 2.18 5.34
C ASN A 27 -14.74 1.97 3.95
N ILE A 28 -13.54 2.51 3.70
CA ILE A 28 -12.81 2.28 2.45
C ILE A 28 -12.39 0.81 2.32
N ILE A 29 -11.87 0.21 3.39
CA ILE A 29 -11.35 -1.17 3.39
C ILE A 29 -12.49 -2.18 3.17
N TYR A 30 -13.60 -2.02 3.89
CA TYR A 30 -14.72 -2.95 3.85
C TYR A 30 -15.76 -2.59 2.78
N GLY A 31 -15.69 -1.39 2.23
CA GLY A 31 -16.52 -0.94 1.12
C GLY A 31 -16.19 -1.63 -0.20
N ASN A 32 -17.09 -1.46 -1.17
CA ASN A 32 -16.97 -2.03 -2.52
C ASN A 32 -16.31 -1.07 -3.53
N GLN A 33 -15.92 0.12 -3.10
CA GLN A 33 -15.42 1.20 -3.95
C GLN A 33 -13.93 0.95 -4.26
N LYS A 34 -13.65 0.30 -5.40
CA LYS A 34 -12.28 -0.07 -5.78
C LYS A 34 -11.35 1.13 -5.93
N ASP A 35 -11.87 2.29 -6.34
CA ASP A 35 -11.05 3.49 -6.54
C ASP A 35 -10.60 4.11 -5.21
N GLU A 36 -11.44 4.06 -4.17
CA GLU A 36 -11.06 4.50 -2.82
C GLU A 36 -10.00 3.57 -2.22
N LYS A 37 -10.15 2.26 -2.39
CA LYS A 37 -9.13 1.27 -1.98
C LYS A 37 -7.80 1.52 -2.67
N LEU A 38 -7.84 1.81 -3.98
CA LEU A 38 -6.65 2.13 -4.76
C LEU A 38 -5.98 3.41 -4.26
N TYR A 39 -6.77 4.43 -3.96
CA TYR A 39 -6.29 5.68 -3.37
C TYR A 39 -5.61 5.44 -2.01
N LEU A 40 -6.25 4.69 -1.11
CA LEU A 40 -5.69 4.33 0.19
C LEU A 40 -4.37 3.56 0.05
N LEU A 41 -4.32 2.55 -0.83
CA LEU A 41 -3.10 1.79 -1.08
C LEU A 41 -1.96 2.69 -1.59
N LYS A 42 -2.26 3.62 -2.51
CA LYS A 42 -1.26 4.58 -3.01
C LYS A 42 -0.75 5.49 -1.89
N LYS A 43 -1.61 5.96 -0.99
CA LYS A 43 -1.22 6.77 0.17
C LYS A 43 -0.31 5.99 1.14
N ILE A 44 -0.62 4.72 1.39
CA ILE A 44 0.23 3.82 2.20
C ILE A 44 1.61 3.63 1.57
N ILE A 45 1.67 3.36 0.26
CA ILE A 45 2.95 3.22 -0.47
C ILE A 45 3.76 4.51 -0.41
N LEU A 46 3.09 5.66 -0.58
CA LEU A 46 3.72 6.97 -0.61
C LEU A 46 4.34 7.33 0.75
N ASN A 47 3.60 7.11 1.83
CA ASN A 47 3.86 7.78 3.10
C ASN A 47 4.19 6.84 4.26
N SER A 48 3.66 5.61 4.29
CA SER A 48 3.82 4.75 5.46
C SER A 48 5.28 4.32 5.65
N SER A 49 5.72 4.30 6.91
CA SER A 49 7.03 3.81 7.32
C SER A 49 7.13 2.28 7.18
N ASP A 50 6.02 1.57 7.39
CA ASP A 50 5.90 0.10 7.32
C ASP A 50 4.84 -0.32 6.28
N PHE A 51 4.97 0.26 5.07
CA PHE A 51 3.99 0.12 3.98
C PHE A 51 3.60 -1.34 3.69
N PHE A 52 4.56 -2.27 3.76
CA PHE A 52 4.35 -3.67 3.42
C PHE A 52 3.45 -4.36 4.45
N ARG A 53 3.75 -4.18 5.74
CA ARG A 53 2.94 -4.75 6.81
C ARG A 53 1.56 -4.12 6.86
N VAL A 54 1.47 -2.80 6.68
CA VAL A 54 0.19 -2.07 6.68
C VAL A 54 -0.68 -2.56 5.53
N ALA A 55 -0.15 -2.62 4.30
CA ALA A 55 -0.90 -3.14 3.14
C ALA A 55 -1.38 -4.57 3.37
N LYS A 56 -0.50 -5.47 3.84
CA LYS A 56 -0.83 -6.86 4.17
C LYS A 56 -1.92 -7.00 5.23
N ARG A 57 -1.99 -6.06 6.19
CA ARG A 57 -2.96 -6.11 7.29
C ARG A 57 -4.31 -5.52 6.92
N LEU A 58 -4.34 -4.50 6.08
CA LEU A 58 -5.57 -3.78 5.75
C LEU A 58 -6.31 -4.37 4.55
N PHE A 59 -5.61 -5.02 3.62
CA PHE A 59 -6.23 -5.54 2.41
C PHE A 59 -6.17 -7.06 2.35
N LYS A 60 -7.23 -7.67 1.79
CA LYS A 60 -7.20 -9.08 1.40
C LYS A 60 -6.19 -9.28 0.28
N GLU A 61 -5.59 -10.46 0.20
CA GLU A 61 -4.58 -10.74 -0.82
C GLU A 61 -5.10 -10.55 -2.24
N ASN A 62 -6.30 -11.03 -2.55
CA ASN A 62 -6.91 -10.85 -3.87
C ASN A 62 -7.17 -9.37 -4.20
N ASP A 63 -7.64 -8.59 -3.22
CA ASP A 63 -7.79 -7.14 -3.39
C ASP A 63 -6.43 -6.49 -3.68
N LEU A 64 -5.35 -6.87 -2.98
CA LEU A 64 -4.01 -6.35 -3.25
C LEU A 64 -3.54 -6.65 -4.66
N LYS A 65 -3.74 -7.88 -5.17
CA LYS A 65 -3.35 -8.24 -6.54
C LYS A 65 -4.06 -7.35 -7.55
N GLU A 66 -5.39 -7.23 -7.46
CA GLU A 66 -6.19 -6.40 -8.36
C GLU A 66 -5.80 -4.92 -8.28
N LEU A 67 -5.55 -4.39 -7.08
CA LEU A 67 -5.16 -3.00 -6.89
C LEU A 67 -3.76 -2.73 -7.43
N LEU A 68 -2.80 -3.63 -7.20
CA LEU A 68 -1.43 -3.49 -7.67
C LEU A 68 -1.36 -3.50 -9.20
N GLU A 69 -2.13 -4.36 -9.88
CA GLU A 69 -2.22 -4.38 -11.34
C GLU A 69 -2.66 -3.02 -11.92
N LYS A 70 -3.52 -2.29 -11.20
CA LYS A 70 -3.99 -0.95 -11.58
C LYS A 70 -2.99 0.18 -11.32
N ILE A 71 -1.88 -0.07 -10.62
CA ILE A 71 -0.84 0.93 -10.36
C ILE A 71 0.19 0.85 -11.51
N PRO A 72 0.30 1.88 -12.37
CA PRO A 72 1.31 1.89 -13.43
C PRO A 72 2.72 1.93 -12.86
N TYR A 73 3.68 1.32 -13.55
CA TYR A 73 5.10 1.47 -13.21
C TYR A 73 5.54 2.93 -13.31
N GLY A 74 6.41 3.36 -12.40
CA GLY A 74 6.96 4.71 -12.44
C GLY A 74 5.96 5.82 -12.12
N CYS A 75 4.74 5.51 -11.66
CA CYS A 75 3.71 6.52 -11.44
C CYS A 75 4.00 7.44 -10.26
N PHE A 76 4.94 7.09 -9.38
CA PHE A 76 5.35 7.93 -8.27
C PHE A 76 6.54 8.80 -8.66
N LYS A 77 6.57 10.03 -8.11
CA LYS A 77 7.63 11.02 -8.40
C LYS A 77 9.02 10.53 -7.99
N HIS A 78 9.13 9.82 -6.86
CA HIS A 78 10.42 9.39 -6.33
C HIS A 78 10.66 7.90 -6.54
N GLU A 79 11.89 7.54 -6.93
CA GLU A 79 12.28 6.16 -7.23
C GLU A 79 12.05 5.20 -6.04
N PHE A 80 12.27 5.66 -4.81
CA PHE A 80 12.05 4.84 -3.62
C PHE A 80 10.58 4.40 -3.49
N GLN A 81 9.62 5.22 -3.93
CA GLN A 81 8.19 4.89 -3.90
C GLN A 81 7.86 3.85 -4.97
N ASN A 82 8.42 3.99 -6.17
CA ASN A 82 8.28 2.98 -7.22
C ASN A 82 8.92 1.64 -6.83
N THR A 83 9.99 1.67 -6.02
CA THR A 83 10.61 0.47 -5.46
C THR A 83 9.71 -0.25 -4.46
N ARG A 84 8.91 0.49 -3.68
CA ARG A 84 7.89 -0.08 -2.79
C ARG A 84 6.78 -0.78 -3.58
N VAL A 85 6.36 -0.20 -4.71
CA VAL A 85 5.41 -0.85 -5.65
C VAL A 85 6.00 -2.15 -6.17
N ALA A 86 7.25 -2.12 -6.67
CA ALA A 86 7.94 -3.30 -7.18
C ALA A 86 8.05 -4.39 -6.09
N ALA A 87 8.36 -4.04 -4.85
CA ALA A 87 8.42 -4.99 -3.74
C ALA A 87 7.06 -5.67 -3.49
N LEU A 88 5.95 -4.92 -3.49
CA LEU A 88 4.61 -5.49 -3.36
C LEU A 88 4.25 -6.37 -4.56
N ARG A 89 4.53 -5.93 -5.79
CA ARG A 89 4.22 -6.70 -7.01
C ARG A 89 5.05 -7.98 -7.10
N ASN A 90 6.32 -7.95 -6.74
CA ASN A 90 7.15 -9.16 -6.71
C ASN A 90 6.59 -10.18 -5.70
N HIS A 91 6.11 -9.72 -4.54
CA HIS A 91 5.53 -10.60 -3.52
C HIS A 91 4.16 -11.16 -3.93
N TYR A 92 3.25 -10.31 -4.39
CA TYR A 92 1.86 -10.67 -4.62
C TYR A 92 1.56 -11.14 -6.04
N LEU A 93 2.28 -10.64 -7.04
CA LEU A 93 2.11 -10.99 -8.46
C LEU A 93 3.20 -11.93 -8.99
N GLY A 94 4.24 -12.23 -8.19
CA GLY A 94 5.35 -13.08 -8.61
C GLY A 94 6.25 -12.43 -9.66
N GLU A 95 6.18 -11.11 -9.81
CA GLU A 95 7.01 -10.39 -10.77
C GLU A 95 8.50 -10.42 -10.39
N THR A 96 9.36 -10.34 -11.40
CA THR A 96 10.83 -10.30 -11.24
C THR A 96 11.40 -8.90 -11.43
N ASN A 97 10.56 -7.88 -11.23
CA ASN A 97 10.89 -6.46 -11.44
C ASN A 97 11.65 -5.84 -10.27
N ALA A 98 12.35 -6.67 -9.47
CA ALA A 98 13.16 -6.19 -8.37
C ALA A 98 14.28 -5.28 -8.93
N PRO A 99 14.39 -4.02 -8.46
CA PRO A 99 15.58 -3.24 -8.73
C PRO A 99 16.79 -4.04 -8.25
N GLU A 100 17.86 -4.03 -9.03
CA GLU A 100 19.03 -4.91 -8.86
C GLU A 100 19.55 -4.95 -7.42
N ARG A 101 19.53 -3.79 -6.74
CA ARG A 101 19.89 -3.64 -5.31
C ARG A 101 19.06 -4.45 -4.30
N LEU A 102 17.90 -4.98 -4.69
CA LEU A 102 17.01 -5.79 -3.85
C LEU A 102 17.01 -7.27 -4.24
N ARG A 103 17.78 -7.67 -5.26
CA ARG A 103 17.91 -9.08 -5.62
C ARG A 103 18.86 -9.74 -4.62
N TRP A 104 18.40 -10.80 -3.97
CA TRP A 104 19.29 -11.69 -3.22
C TRP A 104 20.15 -12.45 -4.23
N THR A 105 21.44 -12.12 -4.27
CA THR A 105 22.45 -12.94 -4.96
C THR A 105 22.85 -14.08 -4.01
N LEU A 106 22.63 -15.31 -4.45
CA LEU A 106 23.20 -16.52 -3.85
C LEU A 106 24.70 -16.61 -4.14
#